data_AF-A0A3S4HKP7-F1
#
_entry.id   AF-A0A3S4HKP7-F1
#
_cell.length_a   1.000
_cell.length_b   1.000
_cell.length_c   1.000
_cell.angle_alpha   90.00
_cell.angle_beta   90.00
_cell.angle_gamma   90.00
#
_symmetry.space_group_name_H-M   'P 1'
#
loop_
_entity.id
_entity.type
_entity.pdbx_description
1 polymer ?
#
loop_
_entity_poly.entity_id
_entity_poly.type
_entity_poly.pdbx_seq_one_letter_code
_entity_poly.pdbx_strand_id
1 'polypeptide(L)' 'MQCLFVLLVPEHATDLHLQVLSELAQMFSSRQMREQMLGVDARDDLYKLLCEWTPHA' A
#
# COMPACT_ATOMS: atom_id res chain seq x y z
N MET A 1 -11.57 -11.74 -1.09
CA MET A 1 -10.24 -11.58 -1.73
C MET A 1 -9.39 -10.76 -0.77
N GLN A 2 -8.28 -11.29 -0.25
CA GLN A 2 -7.44 -10.64 0.75
C GLN A 2 -6.17 -10.10 0.08
N CYS A 3 -5.86 -8.82 0.26
CA CYS A 3 -4.57 -8.24 -0.11
C CYS A 3 -3.57 -8.49 1.02
N LEU A 4 -2.42 -9.07 0.71
CA LEU A 4 -1.33 -9.27 1.66
C LEU A 4 -0.17 -8.36 1.24
N PHE A 5 0.35 -7.58 2.17
CA PHE A 5 1.54 -6.77 1.96
C PHE A 5 2.63 -7.22 2.91
N VAL A 6 3.86 -7.33 2.41
CA VAL A 6 5.01 -7.78 3.19
C VAL A 6 6.05 -6.66 3.17
N LEU A 7 6.27 -6.05 4.32
CA LEU A 7 7.35 -5.08 4.52
C LEU A 7 8.52 -5.80 5.20
N LEU A 8 9.63 -5.94 4.48
CA LEU A 8 10.87 -6.47 5.04
C LEU A 8 11.62 -5.32 5.71
N VAL A 9 11.86 -5.44 7.02
CA VAL A 9 12.60 -4.44 7.80
C VAL A 9 13.86 -5.10 8.39
N PRO A 10 14.99 -4.37 8.48
CA PRO A 10 16.15 -4.83 9.23
C PRO A 10 15.85 -4.88 10.74
N GLU A 11 16.68 -5.59 11.52
CA GLU A 11 16.51 -5.81 12.98
C GLU A 11 16.25 -4.52 13.77
N HIS A 12 16.84 -3.41 13.32
CA HIS A 12 16.47 -2.07 13.76
C HIS A 12 15.46 -1.43 12.81
N ALA A 13 14.17 -1.62 13.09
CA ALA A 13 13.12 -0.84 12.46
C ALA A 13 13.26 0.63 12.87
N THR A 14 13.64 1.49 11.93
CA THR A 14 13.64 2.96 12.10
C THR A 14 12.22 3.53 12.03
N ASP A 15 12.02 4.75 12.52
CA ASP A 15 10.75 5.49 12.42
C ASP A 15 10.18 5.55 11.00
N LEU A 16 11.05 5.56 9.98
CA LEU A 16 10.65 5.52 8.57
C LEU A 16 9.81 4.29 8.24
N HIS A 17 10.15 3.12 8.77
CA HIS A 17 9.37 1.91 8.49
C HIS A 17 7.98 1.97 9.11
N LEU A 18 7.85 2.57 10.30
CA LEU A 18 6.55 2.79 10.94
C LEU A 18 5.69 3.80 10.18
N GLN A 19 6.31 4.86 9.61
CA GLN A 19 5.62 5.79 8.72
C GLN A 19 5.11 5.08 7.46
N VAL A 20 5.98 4.33 6.77
CA VAL A 20 5.60 3.57 5.57
C VAL A 20 4.49 2.57 5.89
N LEU A 21 4.57 1.87 7.02
CA LEU A 21 3.53 0.92 7.45
C LEU A 21 2.20 1.62 7.70
N SER A 22 2.22 2.81 8.29
CA SER A 22 1.02 3.62 8.55
C SER A 22 0.38 4.11 7.25
N GLU A 23 1.19 4.60 6.31
CA GLU A 23 0.72 5.02 4.98
C GLU A 23 0.06 3.86 4.23
N LEU A 24 0.73 2.70 4.21
CA LEU A 24 0.18 1.48 3.62
C LEU A 24 -1.13 1.07 4.31
N ALA A 25 -1.20 1.11 5.65
CA ALA A 25 -2.41 0.78 6.37
C ALA A 25 -3.58 1.72 6.01
N GLN A 26 -3.30 3.01 5.82
CA GLN A 26 -4.28 4.00 5.41
C GLN A 26 -4.78 3.74 3.98
N MET A 27 -3.86 3.45 3.07
CA MET A 27 -4.14 3.05 1.69
C MET A 27 -5.07 1.83 1.64
N PHE A 28 -4.76 0.76 2.39
CA PHE A 28 -5.59 -0.46 2.46
C PHE A 28 -6.91 -0.27 3.23
N SER A 29 -7.00 0.73 4.11
CA SER A 29 -8.23 1.06 4.83
C SER A 29 -9.29 1.63 3.88
N SER A 30 -8.87 2.34 2.84
CA SER A 30 -9.77 2.89 1.83
C SER A 30 -10.41 1.79 0.98
N ARG A 31 -11.75 1.74 1.01
CA ARG A 31 -12.53 0.79 0.20
C ARG A 31 -12.29 0.98 -1.30
N GLN A 32 -12.27 2.22 -1.76
CA GLN A 32 -12.06 2.57 -3.17
C GLN A 32 -10.69 2.07 -3.66
N MET A 33 -9.66 2.21 -2.80
CA MET A 33 -8.31 1.72 -3.10
C MET A 33 -8.29 0.19 -3.25
N ARG A 34 -8.93 -0.52 -2.32
CA ARG A 34 -9.02 -1.99 -2.39
C ARG A 34 -9.77 -2.45 -3.66
N GLU A 35 -10.85 -1.77 -4.01
CA GLU A 35 -11.62 -2.10 -5.22
C GLU A 35 -10.80 -1.84 -6.49
N GLN A 36 -10.03 -0.74 -6.55
CA GLN A 36 -9.10 -0.50 -7.66
C GLN A 36 -8.00 -1.56 -7.73
N MET A 37 -7.34 -1.88 -6.61
CA MET A 37 -6.30 -2.92 -6.57
C MET A 37 -6.82 -4.30 -7.00
N LEU A 38 -8.05 -4.64 -6.65
CA LEU A 38 -8.67 -5.92 -7.02
C LEU A 38 -9.19 -5.92 -8.48
N GLY A 39 -9.44 -4.74 -9.05
CA GLY A 39 -9.87 -4.58 -10.43
C GLY A 39 -8.73 -4.43 -11.45
N VAL A 40 -7.49 -4.31 -10.97
CA VAL A 40 -6.31 -4.23 -11.83
C VAL A 40 -5.91 -5.62 -12.31
N ASP A 41 -5.88 -5.79 -13.64
CA ASP A 41 -5.49 -7.04 -14.28
C ASP A 41 -3.96 -7.17 -14.45
N ALA A 42 -3.28 -6.04 -14.64
CA ALA A 42 -1.84 -5.97 -14.90
C ALA A 42 -1.06 -5.51 -13.67
N ARG A 43 0.00 -6.26 -13.34
CA ARG A 43 0.89 -5.95 -12.20
C ARG A 43 1.55 -4.56 -12.31
N ASP A 44 1.82 -4.07 -13.52
CA ASP A 44 2.36 -2.74 -13.76
C ASP A 44 1.39 -1.62 -13.35
N ASP A 45 0.11 -1.78 -13.65
CA ASP A 45 -0.92 -0.82 -13.24
C ASP A 45 -1.11 -0.81 -11.73
N LEU A 46 -0.95 -1.97 -11.07
CA LEU A 46 -0.99 -2.06 -9.62
C LEU A 46 0.18 -1.30 -9.00
N TYR A 47 1.38 -1.46 -9.59
CA TYR A 47 2.58 -0.75 -9.14
C TYR A 47 2.46 0.77 -9.33
N LYS A 48 1.93 1.22 -10.48
CA LYS A 48 1.64 2.65 -10.71
C LYS A 48 0.63 3.19 -9.71
N LEU A 49 -0.47 2.47 -9.49
CA LEU A 49 -1.49 2.86 -8.53
C LEU A 49 -0.93 3.01 -7.10
N LEU A 50 0.00 2.13 -6.71
CA LEU A 50 0.71 2.22 -5.44
C LEU A 50 1.64 3.44 -5.37
N CYS A 51 2.38 3.74 -6.45
CA CYS A 51 3.31 4.88 -6.51
C CYS A 51 2.62 6.24 -6.65
N GLU A 52 1.48 6.31 -7.34
CA GLU A 52 0.68 7.52 -7.51
C GLU A 52 -0.25 7.78 -6.34
N TRP A 53 -0.35 6.82 -5.41
CA TRP A 53 -1.15 7.01 -4.21
C TRP A 53 -0.60 8.16 -3.38
N THR A 54 -1.39 9.21 -3.28
CA THR A 54 -1.19 10.30 -2.35
C THR A 54 -2.27 10.22 -1.28
N PRO A 55 -1.94 10.32 0.02
CA PRO A 55 -2.96 10.46 1.04
C PRO A 55 -3.78 11.72 0.69
N HIS A 56 -5.05 11.53 0.34
CA HIS A 56 -5.94 12.67 0.16
C HIS A 56 -6.12 13.31 1.53
N ALA A 57 -5.58 14.53 1.67
CA ALA A 57 -5.67 15.35 2.87
C ALA A 57 -7.11 15.81 3.13
#